data_AF-A0A4Q2YS48-F1
#
_entry.id   AF-A0A4Q2YS48-F1
#
_cell.length_a   1.000
_cell.length_b   1.000
_cell.length_c   1.000
_cell.angle_alpha   90.00
_cell.angle_beta   90.00
_cell.angle_gamma   90.00
#
_symmetry.space_group_name_H-M   'P 1'
#
loop_
_entity.id
_entity.type
_entity.pdbx_description
1 polymer ?
#
loop_
_entity_poly.entity_id
_entity_poly.type
_entity_poly.pdbx_seq_one_letter_code
_entity_poly.pdbx_strand_id
1 'polypeptide(L)'
;LNVLDYFISTHGARKGLADTALKTADAGYLTRRLVDVAQDVVVTEEDCGTLRGIATSALKDNEDVIEPLADRIEGRTSLHNVYDPVTDEMIVEAGSEITADVAEKIEERGIETVEIRSVLTCEAKRGTCVKCYGRNLATGTVAQRGDAVGIIAAQSIGEPGTQLTLRTFHVGGVAGSASVESTLQAKFDGTIQFDGVRSVTTTNNEGDKVQVVIGRTGEVRIVDEKNDRLLITNNVPYGATLNVKDGQKIKKGDVICTWDPFNNVIIAEINGAIKFENIIEGVTYREESDEQTGHREKVVIETRDKTKIPSILVGGKETKSYNLPTGSHIVIDDNEEVKAGQVIVKIPRVLGKLRDITGGLPRVTELFEARNPSNPAIVSEIDGVVT
;
A
#
# COMPACT_ATOMS: atom_id res chain seq x y z
N LEU A 1 21.57 -26.43 17.39
CA LEU A 1 22.50 -25.53 16.67
C LEU A 1 23.88 -26.15 16.78
N ASN A 2 24.53 -26.45 15.65
CA ASN A 2 25.94 -26.80 15.65
C ASN A 2 26.77 -25.60 16.14
N VAL A 3 28.04 -25.81 16.52
CA VAL A 3 28.94 -24.73 16.97
C VAL A 3 29.05 -23.64 15.92
N LEU A 4 29.08 -24.02 14.64
CA LEU A 4 29.12 -23.08 13.52
C LEU A 4 27.83 -22.25 13.44
N ASP A 5 26.66 -22.88 13.56
CA ASP A 5 25.35 -22.19 13.50
C ASP A 5 25.19 -21.22 14.68
N TYR A 6 25.67 -21.59 15.86
CA TYR A 6 25.70 -20.71 17.03
C TYR A 6 26.64 -19.52 16.81
N PHE A 7 27.82 -19.75 16.22
CA PHE A 7 28.76 -18.67 15.92
C PHE A 7 28.18 -17.70 14.87
N ILE A 8 27.52 -18.20 13.83
CA ILE A 8 26.85 -17.37 12.83
C ILE A 8 25.72 -16.56 13.47
N SER A 9 24.89 -17.17 14.33
CA SER A 9 23.79 -16.45 15.00
C SER A 9 24.29 -15.35 15.95
N THR A 10 25.46 -15.53 16.59
CA THR A 10 26.02 -14.49 17.48
C THR A 10 26.35 -13.18 16.77
N HIS A 11 26.69 -13.22 15.47
CA HIS A 11 26.94 -12.00 14.70
C HIS A 11 25.65 -11.18 14.51
N GLY A 12 24.54 -11.86 14.19
CA GLY A 12 23.22 -11.24 14.08
C GLY A 12 22.76 -10.66 15.41
N ALA A 13 22.89 -11.44 16.49
CA ALA A 13 22.54 -10.99 17.84
C ALA A 13 23.38 -9.78 18.31
N ARG A 14 24.69 -9.80 18.06
CA ARG A 14 25.58 -8.68 18.43
C ARG A 14 25.25 -7.41 17.67
N LYS A 15 24.94 -7.51 16.37
CA LYS A 15 24.48 -6.36 15.58
C LYS A 15 23.16 -5.83 16.12
N GLY A 16 22.18 -6.70 16.38
CA GLY A 16 20.89 -6.31 16.94
C GLY A 16 21.02 -5.55 18.26
N LEU A 17 21.84 -6.04 19.20
CA LEU A 17 22.09 -5.37 20.48
C LEU A 17 22.79 -4.01 20.32
N ALA A 18 23.77 -3.91 19.42
CA ALA A 18 24.47 -2.65 19.16
C ALA A 18 23.54 -1.61 18.50
N ASP A 19 22.76 -2.02 17.50
CA ASP A 19 21.79 -1.15 16.82
C ASP A 19 20.69 -0.69 17.79
N THR A 20 20.25 -1.57 18.69
CA THR A 20 19.29 -1.23 19.76
C THR A 20 19.84 -0.12 20.65
N ALA A 21 21.09 -0.24 21.10
CA ALA A 21 21.70 0.74 21.99
C ALA A 21 21.88 2.11 21.31
N LEU A 22 22.32 2.14 20.05
CA LEU A 22 22.54 3.39 19.31
C LEU A 22 21.21 4.07 18.92
N LYS A 23 20.28 3.34 18.30
CA LYS A 23 19.03 3.92 17.80
C LYS A 23 18.09 4.38 18.90
N THR A 24 18.18 3.80 20.10
CA THR A 24 17.39 4.27 21.26
C THR A 24 17.78 5.70 21.64
N ALA A 25 19.07 6.05 21.53
CA ALA A 25 19.52 7.41 21.79
C ALA A 25 18.95 8.41 20.78
N ASP A 26 18.91 8.05 19.50
CA ASP A 26 18.34 8.89 18.43
C ASP A 26 16.84 9.11 18.63
N ALA A 27 16.10 8.05 18.96
CA ALA A 27 14.67 8.16 19.26
C ALA A 27 14.41 9.04 20.50
N GLY A 28 15.19 8.89 21.56
CA GLY A 28 15.09 9.76 22.75
C GLY A 28 15.41 11.23 22.46
N TYR A 29 16.41 11.48 21.60
CA TYR A 29 16.74 12.82 21.15
C TYR A 29 15.62 13.45 20.32
N LEU A 30 14.99 12.68 19.42
CA LEU A 30 13.82 13.12 18.67
C LEU A 30 12.67 13.50 19.60
N THR A 31 12.36 12.67 20.59
CA THR A 31 11.30 12.95 21.60
C THR A 31 11.54 14.28 22.31
N ARG A 32 12.78 14.54 22.74
CA ARG A 32 13.13 15.82 23.37
C ARG A 32 12.85 17.01 22.44
N ARG A 33 13.27 16.91 21.17
CA ARG A 33 13.01 17.98 20.17
C ARG A 33 11.53 18.18 19.90
N LEU A 34 10.75 17.10 19.83
CA LEU A 34 9.29 17.18 19.66
C LEU A 34 8.66 17.93 20.84
N VAL A 35 9.07 17.63 22.08
CA VAL A 35 8.61 18.33 23.28
C VAL A 35 8.99 19.81 23.25
N ASP A 36 10.24 20.14 22.93
CA ASP A 36 10.71 21.53 22.88
C ASP A 36 9.90 22.40 21.90
N VAL A 37 9.45 21.83 20.78
CA VAL A 37 8.62 22.54 19.77
C VAL A 37 7.14 22.55 20.15
N ALA A 38 6.63 21.47 20.74
CA ALA A 38 5.19 21.31 20.99
C ALA A 38 4.72 21.85 22.34
N GLN A 39 5.62 22.22 23.27
CA GLN A 39 5.26 22.63 24.63
C GLN A 39 4.27 23.80 24.73
N ASP A 40 4.28 24.70 23.75
CA ASP A 40 3.39 25.87 23.73
C ASP A 40 1.98 25.56 23.19
N VAL A 41 1.74 24.33 22.72
CA VAL A 41 0.45 23.91 22.19
C VAL A 41 -0.45 23.43 23.35
N VAL A 42 -1.23 24.36 23.87
CA VAL A 42 -2.23 24.14 24.93
C VAL A 42 -3.62 24.49 24.41
N VAL A 43 -4.66 23.84 24.93
CA VAL A 43 -6.05 24.22 24.62
C VAL A 43 -6.39 25.55 25.30
N THR A 44 -6.63 26.61 24.53
CA THR A 44 -6.81 27.98 25.06
C THR A 44 -8.25 28.48 25.00
N GLU A 45 -9.02 28.05 24.00
CA GLU A 45 -10.40 28.48 23.76
C GLU A 45 -11.29 27.32 23.32
N GLU A 46 -12.62 27.49 23.34
CA GLU A 46 -13.56 26.43 22.96
C GLU A 46 -13.68 26.27 21.44
N ASP A 47 -13.84 27.38 20.72
CA ASP A 47 -14.04 27.38 19.28
C ASP A 47 -13.31 28.58 18.66
N CYS A 48 -12.47 28.32 17.66
CA CYS A 48 -11.76 29.36 16.92
C CYS A 48 -12.59 29.94 15.76
N GLY A 49 -13.75 29.34 15.46
CA GLY A 49 -14.62 29.77 14.36
C GLY A 49 -14.13 29.39 12.96
N THR A 50 -13.07 28.58 12.84
CA THR A 50 -12.55 28.15 11.54
C THR A 50 -13.62 27.40 10.74
N LEU A 51 -13.77 27.80 9.47
CA LEU A 51 -14.60 27.10 8.48
C LEU A 51 -13.78 26.12 7.65
N ARG A 52 -12.51 25.89 8.03
CA ARG A 52 -11.59 25.01 7.31
C ARG A 52 -11.44 23.69 8.06
N GLY A 53 -11.61 22.60 7.32
CA GLY A 53 -11.42 21.24 7.82
C GLY A 53 -10.49 20.44 6.92
N ILE A 54 -10.32 19.18 7.27
CA ILE A 54 -9.60 18.18 6.47
C ILE A 54 -10.61 17.08 6.11
N ALA A 55 -10.73 16.82 4.82
CA ALA A 55 -11.47 15.65 4.33
C ALA A 55 -10.70 14.38 4.72
N THR A 56 -11.33 13.56 5.57
CA THR A 56 -10.74 12.31 6.06
C THR A 56 -11.51 11.13 5.46
N SER A 57 -10.76 10.19 4.89
CA SER A 57 -11.25 8.91 4.38
C SER A 57 -10.58 7.75 5.14
N ALA A 58 -11.10 6.54 4.97
CA ALA A 58 -10.39 5.32 5.35
C ALA A 58 -9.01 5.26 4.68
N LEU A 59 -8.01 4.77 5.41
CA LEU A 59 -6.66 4.60 4.88
C LEU A 59 -6.58 3.24 4.17
N LYS A 60 -6.51 3.28 2.84
CA LYS A 60 -6.43 2.09 1.97
C LYS A 60 -5.03 1.99 1.35
N ASP A 61 -4.41 0.82 1.43
CA ASP A 61 -3.22 0.47 0.65
C ASP A 61 -3.64 -0.53 -0.44
N ASN A 62 -3.85 -0.03 -1.65
CA ASN A 62 -4.53 -0.74 -2.73
C ASN A 62 -5.95 -1.20 -2.33
N GLU A 63 -6.14 -2.49 -2.10
CA GLU A 63 -7.43 -3.10 -1.72
C GLU A 63 -7.54 -3.39 -0.21
N ASP A 64 -6.43 -3.28 0.51
CA ASP A 64 -6.39 -3.54 1.95
C ASP A 64 -6.70 -2.26 2.71
N VAL A 65 -7.74 -2.30 3.53
CA VAL A 65 -8.06 -1.23 4.47
C VAL A 65 -7.11 -1.39 5.66
N ILE A 66 -6.12 -0.50 5.75
CA ILE A 66 -5.18 -0.47 6.88
C ILE A 66 -5.89 0.07 8.12
N GLU A 67 -6.66 1.15 7.95
CA GLU A 67 -7.35 1.84 9.03
C GLU A 67 -8.75 2.24 8.53
N PRO A 68 -9.83 1.78 9.20
CA PRO A 68 -11.20 2.09 8.81
C PRO A 68 -11.51 3.58 9.02
N LEU A 69 -12.62 4.03 8.43
CA LEU A 69 -13.00 5.44 8.57
C LEU A 69 -13.40 5.76 10.01
N ALA A 70 -14.12 4.84 10.68
CA ALA A 70 -14.64 5.03 12.03
C ALA A 70 -13.52 5.38 13.04
N ASP A 71 -12.44 4.60 13.06
CA ASP A 71 -11.29 4.82 13.94
C ASP A 71 -10.61 6.19 13.72
N ARG A 72 -10.59 6.66 12.46
CA ARG A 72 -9.93 7.93 12.10
C ARG A 72 -10.74 9.17 12.49
N ILE A 73 -12.06 9.05 12.54
CA ILE A 73 -12.97 10.15 12.86
C ILE A 73 -13.44 10.14 14.32
N GLU A 74 -13.27 9.04 15.04
CA GLU A 74 -13.68 8.93 16.44
C GLU A 74 -13.05 10.04 17.31
N GLY A 75 -13.88 10.71 18.11
CA GLY A 75 -13.46 11.79 19.01
C GLY A 75 -13.10 13.09 18.29
N ARG A 76 -13.30 13.19 16.97
CA ARG A 76 -13.13 14.44 16.22
C ARG A 76 -14.45 15.20 16.14
N THR A 77 -14.37 16.47 15.76
CA THR A 77 -15.56 17.32 15.56
C THR A 77 -15.85 17.46 14.07
N SER A 78 -17.10 17.24 13.66
CA SER A 78 -17.52 17.45 12.27
C SER A 78 -17.48 18.94 11.91
N LEU A 79 -17.10 19.25 10.67
CA LEU A 79 -17.19 20.61 10.15
C LEU A 79 -18.59 20.90 9.58
N HIS A 80 -19.14 19.94 8.84
CA HIS A 80 -20.43 20.03 8.18
C HIS A 80 -21.43 19.01 8.75
N ASN A 81 -22.72 19.25 8.49
CA ASN A 81 -23.76 18.27 8.78
C ASN A 81 -23.52 17.03 7.91
N VAL A 82 -23.52 15.85 8.54
CA VAL A 82 -23.39 14.58 7.84
C VAL A 82 -24.78 13.96 7.74
N TYR A 83 -25.22 13.71 6.52
CA TYR A 83 -26.53 13.11 6.21
C TYR A 83 -26.36 11.68 5.72
N ASP A 84 -27.34 10.83 6.03
CA ASP A 84 -27.45 9.49 5.45
C ASP A 84 -27.84 9.60 3.96
N PRO A 85 -27.05 9.05 3.03
CA PRO A 85 -27.34 9.13 1.59
C PRO A 85 -28.64 8.43 1.17
N VAL A 86 -29.20 7.53 1.99
CA VAL A 86 -30.41 6.76 1.65
C VAL A 86 -31.66 7.37 2.28
N THR A 87 -31.58 7.77 3.54
CA THR A 87 -32.75 8.22 4.32
C THR A 87 -32.87 9.74 4.39
N ASP A 88 -31.83 10.49 4.02
CA ASP A 88 -31.71 11.94 4.18
C ASP A 88 -31.82 12.37 5.67
N GLU A 89 -31.66 11.43 6.60
CA GLU A 89 -31.62 11.71 8.03
C GLU A 89 -30.24 12.26 8.42
N MET A 90 -30.23 13.28 9.28
CA MET A 90 -28.99 13.85 9.79
C MET A 90 -28.38 12.89 10.83
N ILE A 91 -27.15 12.45 10.57
CA ILE A 91 -26.39 11.57 11.48
C ILE A 91 -25.64 12.43 12.51
N VAL A 92 -25.00 13.50 12.05
CA VAL A 92 -24.14 14.39 12.87
C VAL A 92 -24.39 15.84 12.49
N GLU A 93 -24.57 16.70 13.50
CA GLU A 93 -24.67 18.14 13.31
C GLU A 93 -23.27 18.77 13.20
N ALA A 94 -23.13 19.81 12.39
CA ALA A 94 -21.91 20.59 12.25
C ALA A 94 -21.43 21.12 13.61
N GLY A 95 -20.16 20.86 13.93
CA GLY A 95 -19.55 21.30 15.18
C GLY A 95 -19.85 20.43 16.40
N SER A 96 -20.51 19.29 16.20
CA SER A 96 -20.68 18.26 17.23
C SER A 96 -19.53 17.23 17.21
N GLU A 97 -19.29 16.61 18.35
CA GLU A 97 -18.30 15.53 18.50
C GLU A 97 -18.83 14.23 17.88
N ILE A 98 -17.96 13.55 17.14
CA ILE A 98 -18.21 12.23 16.57
C ILE A 98 -17.86 11.18 17.64
N THR A 99 -18.86 10.58 18.25
CA THR A 99 -18.69 9.46 19.18
C THR A 99 -18.51 8.14 18.43
N ALA A 100 -18.04 7.08 19.11
CA ALA A 100 -17.86 5.75 18.50
C ALA A 100 -19.13 5.23 17.81
N ASP A 101 -20.29 5.29 18.49
CA ASP A 101 -21.58 4.87 17.92
C ASP A 101 -21.96 5.63 16.64
N VAL A 102 -21.57 6.91 16.57
CA VAL A 102 -21.83 7.76 15.42
C VAL A 102 -20.85 7.45 14.29
N ALA A 103 -19.59 7.20 14.62
CA ALA A 103 -18.55 6.81 13.66
C ALA A 103 -18.91 5.48 12.97
N GLU A 104 -19.37 4.48 13.74
CA GLU A 104 -19.85 3.21 13.20
C GLU A 104 -21.05 3.41 12.26
N LYS A 105 -22.03 4.24 12.65
CA LYS A 105 -23.17 4.57 11.77
C LYS A 105 -22.72 5.21 10.46
N ILE A 106 -21.76 6.13 10.49
CA ILE A 106 -21.23 6.78 9.27
C ILE A 106 -20.65 5.72 8.33
N GLU A 107 -19.91 4.76 8.88
CA GLU A 107 -19.29 3.68 8.10
C GLU A 107 -20.33 2.68 7.57
N GLU A 108 -21.31 2.25 8.38
CA GLU A 108 -22.40 1.35 7.96
C GLU A 108 -23.24 1.93 6.82
N ARG A 109 -23.41 3.25 6.79
CA ARG A 109 -24.13 3.96 5.71
C ARG A 109 -23.31 4.11 4.43
N GLY A 110 -22.04 3.72 4.45
CA GLY A 110 -21.15 3.74 3.28
C GLY A 110 -20.67 5.14 2.90
N ILE A 111 -20.54 6.04 3.88
CA ILE A 111 -19.98 7.38 3.64
C ILE A 111 -18.47 7.25 3.50
N GLU A 112 -17.91 7.66 2.36
CA GLU A 112 -16.48 7.46 2.07
C GLU A 112 -15.57 8.55 2.66
N THR A 113 -16.09 9.78 2.77
CA THR A 113 -15.31 10.95 3.19
C THR A 113 -16.12 11.80 4.16
N VAL A 114 -15.47 12.25 5.24
CA VAL A 114 -16.06 13.17 6.21
C VAL A 114 -15.09 14.34 6.43
N GLU A 115 -15.62 15.56 6.36
CA GLU A 115 -14.86 16.76 6.70
C GLU A 115 -14.87 16.99 8.22
N ILE A 116 -13.69 16.85 8.82
CA ILE A 116 -13.48 17.07 10.26
C ILE A 116 -12.67 18.33 10.51
N ARG A 117 -12.84 18.92 11.69
CA ARG A 117 -11.96 19.97 12.18
C ARG A 117 -10.62 19.37 12.59
N SER A 118 -9.55 20.13 12.38
CA SER A 118 -8.17 19.71 12.65
C SER A 118 -7.38 20.79 13.37
N VAL A 119 -6.37 20.37 14.12
CA VAL A 119 -5.38 21.25 14.75
C VAL A 119 -4.59 22.03 13.69
N LEU A 120 -4.40 21.47 12.48
CA LEU A 120 -3.69 22.14 11.39
C LEU A 120 -4.47 23.32 10.77
N THR A 121 -5.79 23.29 10.86
CA THR A 121 -6.68 24.35 10.33
C THR A 121 -7.23 25.27 11.43
N CYS A 122 -6.70 25.15 12.64
CA CYS A 122 -7.10 25.96 13.78
C CYS A 122 -6.63 27.41 13.62
N GLU A 123 -7.52 28.37 13.87
CA GLU A 123 -7.22 29.81 13.77
C GLU A 123 -6.98 30.47 15.15
N ALA A 124 -6.82 29.65 16.19
CA ALA A 124 -6.48 30.14 17.53
C ALA A 124 -5.13 30.86 17.52
N LYS A 125 -5.05 32.04 18.17
CA LYS A 125 -3.81 32.86 18.18
C LYS A 125 -2.63 32.19 18.89
N ARG A 126 -2.91 31.38 19.92
CA ARG A 126 -1.93 30.62 20.69
C ARG A 126 -2.55 29.28 21.07
N GLY A 127 -1.82 28.20 20.82
CA GLY A 127 -2.28 26.85 21.11
C GLY A 127 -3.34 26.37 20.12
N THR A 128 -4.37 25.70 20.62
CA THR A 128 -5.50 25.18 19.82
C THR A 128 -6.83 25.42 20.54
N CYS A 129 -7.94 25.34 19.80
CA CYS A 129 -9.26 25.29 20.42
C CYS A 129 -9.73 23.86 20.72
N VAL A 130 -10.71 23.72 21.61
CA VAL A 130 -11.32 22.45 22.00
C VAL A 130 -11.88 21.72 20.79
N LYS A 131 -12.68 22.39 19.94
CA LYS A 131 -13.31 21.74 18.77
C LYS A 131 -12.34 21.30 17.67
N CYS A 132 -11.18 21.94 17.53
CA CYS A 132 -10.16 21.52 16.54
C CYS A 132 -9.37 20.30 17.02
N TYR A 133 -9.23 20.13 18.34
CA TYR A 133 -8.59 18.95 18.91
C TYR A 133 -9.59 17.79 19.06
N GLY A 134 -10.75 18.07 19.65
CA GLY A 134 -11.81 17.10 19.94
C GLY A 134 -11.65 16.45 21.31
N ARG A 135 -11.70 15.14 21.34
CA ARG A 135 -11.65 14.31 22.55
C ARG A 135 -10.22 14.11 23.04
N ASN A 136 -10.03 14.23 24.35
CA ASN A 136 -8.80 13.83 25.01
C ASN A 136 -8.80 12.31 25.21
N LEU A 137 -7.95 11.61 24.47
CA LEU A 137 -7.87 10.15 24.47
C LEU A 137 -7.37 9.56 25.81
N ALA A 138 -6.70 10.36 26.65
CA ALA A 138 -6.23 9.89 27.95
C ALA A 138 -7.36 9.83 29.00
N THR A 139 -8.31 10.76 28.93
CA THR A 139 -9.45 10.84 29.88
C THR A 139 -10.75 10.30 29.29
N GLY A 140 -10.84 10.16 27.97
CA GLY A 140 -12.05 9.77 27.27
C GLY A 140 -13.14 10.84 27.30
N THR A 141 -12.81 12.09 27.62
CA THR A 141 -13.75 13.22 27.64
C THR A 141 -13.32 14.30 26.66
N VAL A 142 -14.23 15.22 26.32
CA VAL A 142 -13.90 16.40 25.50
C VAL A 142 -12.76 17.18 26.16
N ALA A 143 -11.78 17.59 25.36
CA ALA A 143 -10.64 18.33 25.87
C ALA A 143 -11.07 19.63 26.58
N GLN A 144 -10.35 19.97 27.64
CA GLN A 144 -10.66 21.14 28.45
C GLN A 144 -9.62 22.24 28.23
N ARG A 145 -10.02 23.48 28.52
CA ARG A 145 -9.08 24.60 28.51
C ARG A 145 -7.97 24.35 29.55
N GLY A 146 -6.72 24.44 29.10
CA GLY A 146 -5.55 24.13 29.91
C GLY A 146 -4.91 22.76 29.62
N ASP A 147 -5.57 21.90 28.82
CA ASP A 147 -4.96 20.62 28.42
C ASP A 147 -3.70 20.86 27.57
N ALA A 148 -2.57 20.30 28.02
CA ALA A 148 -1.27 20.42 27.38
C ALA A 148 -1.12 19.42 26.21
N VAL A 149 -1.98 19.55 25.20
CA VAL A 149 -2.09 18.61 24.08
C VAL A 149 -0.81 18.44 23.28
N GLY A 150 0.05 19.46 23.22
CA GLY A 150 1.34 19.37 22.53
C GLY A 150 2.33 18.42 23.21
N ILE A 151 2.42 18.46 24.54
CA ILE A 151 3.26 17.53 25.31
C ILE A 151 2.73 16.10 25.18
N ILE A 152 1.41 15.93 25.28
CA ILE A 152 0.75 14.63 25.10
C ILE A 152 1.08 14.06 23.72
N ALA A 153 0.90 14.86 22.66
CA ALA A 153 1.20 14.42 21.29
C ALA A 153 2.67 14.05 21.09
N ALA A 154 3.61 14.85 21.61
CA ALA A 154 5.04 14.57 21.51
C ALA A 154 5.42 13.25 22.21
N GLN A 155 4.82 12.96 23.38
CA GLN A 155 5.04 11.71 24.11
C GLN A 155 4.41 10.52 23.39
N SER A 156 3.19 10.66 22.86
CA SER A 156 2.50 9.61 22.11
C SER A 156 3.24 9.18 20.84
N ILE A 157 4.13 10.00 20.30
CA ILE A 157 5.02 9.64 19.20
C ILE A 157 6.36 9.10 19.74
N GLY A 158 6.93 9.78 20.72
CA GLY A 158 8.28 9.52 21.21
C GLY A 158 8.44 8.20 21.99
N GLU A 159 7.54 7.92 22.95
CA GLU A 159 7.60 6.70 23.75
C GLU A 159 7.45 5.45 22.88
N PRO A 160 6.41 5.30 22.03
CA PRO A 160 6.31 4.14 21.15
C PRO A 160 7.50 4.01 20.19
N GLY A 161 8.03 5.13 19.68
CA GLY A 161 9.22 5.12 18.82
C GLY A 161 10.46 4.50 19.49
N THR A 162 10.74 4.89 20.75
CA THR A 162 11.81 4.26 21.54
C THR A 162 11.51 2.79 21.86
N GLN A 163 10.26 2.46 22.21
CA GLN A 163 9.86 1.11 22.59
C GLN A 163 9.92 0.11 21.44
N LEU A 164 9.52 0.53 20.23
CA LEU A 164 9.61 -0.28 19.02
C LEU A 164 11.06 -0.59 18.67
N THR A 165 11.95 0.40 18.84
CA THR A 165 13.40 0.23 18.63
C THR A 165 13.99 -0.81 19.59
N LEU A 166 13.48 -0.92 20.82
CA LEU A 166 13.92 -1.92 21.79
C LEU A 166 13.38 -3.34 21.50
N ARG A 167 12.18 -3.48 20.93
CA ARG A 167 11.50 -4.79 20.79
C ARG A 167 11.89 -5.59 19.55
N THR A 168 12.21 -4.94 18.43
CA THR A 168 12.40 -5.64 17.12
C THR A 168 13.74 -6.35 16.96
N PHE A 169 14.82 -5.87 17.57
CA PHE A 169 16.18 -6.37 17.24
C PHE A 169 16.65 -7.60 18.03
N HIS A 170 15.92 -8.02 19.06
CA HIS A 170 16.27 -9.22 19.85
C HIS A 170 15.92 -10.53 19.13
N VAL A 171 15.17 -10.46 18.02
CA VAL A 171 14.77 -11.62 17.19
C VAL A 171 15.77 -11.87 16.05
N GLY A 172 16.97 -11.26 16.12
CA GLY A 172 18.06 -11.37 15.13
C GLY A 172 18.61 -12.79 14.96
N GLY A 173 17.81 -13.67 14.35
CA GLY A 173 18.12 -15.07 14.14
C GLY A 173 16.96 -15.90 13.55
N VAL A 174 15.71 -15.42 13.59
CA VAL A 174 14.57 -16.16 13.02
C VAL A 174 13.71 -15.22 12.18
N ALA A 175 13.85 -15.29 10.86
CA ALA A 175 12.98 -14.56 9.94
C ALA A 175 11.66 -15.32 9.81
N GLY A 176 10.63 -14.89 10.53
CA GLY A 176 9.26 -15.36 10.28
C GLY A 176 8.77 -14.80 8.94
N SER A 177 8.39 -15.69 8.02
CA SER A 177 7.69 -15.34 6.79
C SER A 177 6.25 -14.96 7.13
N ALA A 178 5.86 -13.71 6.90
CA ALA A 178 4.45 -13.35 6.86
C ALA A 178 3.76 -14.13 5.73
N SER A 179 2.56 -14.66 5.99
CA SER A 179 1.74 -15.31 4.98
C SER A 179 1.36 -14.29 3.91
N VAL A 180 1.73 -14.58 2.66
CA VAL A 180 1.37 -13.74 1.53
C VAL A 180 0.00 -14.16 1.03
N GLU A 181 -0.93 -13.22 0.98
CA GLU A 181 -2.23 -13.45 0.34
C GLU A 181 -2.07 -13.40 -1.19
N SER A 182 -2.55 -14.44 -1.86
CA SER A 182 -2.42 -14.64 -3.31
C SER A 182 -3.78 -14.82 -4.01
N THR A 183 -4.86 -14.56 -3.29
CA THR A 183 -6.23 -14.86 -3.73
C THR A 183 -7.17 -13.69 -3.42
N LEU A 184 -7.98 -13.28 -4.39
CA LEU A 184 -9.09 -12.35 -4.19
C LEU A 184 -10.36 -13.15 -3.87
N GLN A 185 -10.96 -12.88 -2.70
CA GLN A 185 -12.21 -13.52 -2.28
C GLN A 185 -13.40 -12.56 -2.36
N ALA A 186 -14.58 -13.10 -2.68
CA ALA A 186 -15.83 -12.37 -2.68
C ALA A 186 -16.24 -11.94 -1.27
N LYS A 187 -16.35 -10.63 -1.02
CA LYS A 187 -16.79 -10.07 0.28
C LYS A 187 -18.32 -10.16 0.48
N PHE A 188 -19.07 -10.22 -0.62
CA PHE A 188 -20.53 -10.21 -0.63
C PHE A 188 -21.08 -11.25 -1.60
N ASP A 189 -22.32 -11.69 -1.37
CA ASP A 189 -23.08 -12.47 -2.34
C ASP A 189 -23.55 -11.55 -3.47
N GLY A 190 -23.49 -12.01 -4.72
CA GLY A 190 -23.93 -11.22 -5.85
C GLY A 190 -23.59 -11.82 -7.20
N THR A 191 -23.85 -11.05 -8.25
CA THR A 191 -23.47 -11.40 -9.62
C THR A 191 -22.24 -10.59 -10.02
N ILE A 192 -21.26 -11.29 -10.60
CA ILE A 192 -20.03 -10.68 -11.10
C ILE A 192 -20.30 -9.97 -12.42
N GLN A 193 -19.80 -8.75 -12.55
CA GLN A 193 -19.74 -8.00 -13.79
C GLN A 193 -18.31 -7.54 -14.05
N PHE A 194 -17.78 -7.89 -15.21
CA PHE A 194 -16.46 -7.43 -15.64
C PHE A 194 -16.55 -6.06 -16.30
N ASP A 195 -15.75 -5.09 -15.84
CA ASP A 195 -15.56 -3.81 -16.51
C ASP A 195 -14.12 -3.69 -17.00
N GLY A 196 -13.93 -3.54 -18.32
CA GLY A 196 -12.60 -3.42 -18.92
C GLY A 196 -11.68 -4.64 -18.79
N VAL A 197 -12.15 -5.78 -18.26
CA VAL A 197 -11.35 -7.00 -18.11
C VAL A 197 -11.15 -7.66 -19.47
N ARG A 198 -9.91 -7.63 -19.98
CA ARG A 198 -9.49 -8.42 -21.14
C ARG A 198 -8.84 -9.70 -20.63
N SER A 199 -9.40 -10.86 -20.97
CA SER A 199 -8.83 -12.16 -20.62
C SER A 199 -8.65 -13.04 -21.86
N VAL A 200 -7.69 -13.96 -21.78
CA VAL A 200 -7.47 -15.00 -22.78
C VAL A 200 -7.53 -16.35 -22.09
N THR A 201 -8.14 -17.33 -22.76
CA THR A 201 -8.15 -18.71 -22.27
C THR A 201 -6.85 -19.38 -22.73
N THR A 202 -6.01 -19.76 -21.78
CA THR A 202 -4.79 -20.54 -22.01
C THR A 202 -4.88 -21.90 -21.33
N THR A 203 -3.98 -22.80 -21.69
CA THR A 203 -3.82 -24.09 -21.01
C THR A 203 -2.61 -23.99 -20.11
N ASN A 204 -2.78 -24.20 -18.81
CA ASN A 204 -1.66 -24.26 -17.88
C ASN A 204 -0.80 -25.51 -18.12
N ASN A 205 0.39 -25.56 -17.50
CA ASN A 205 1.30 -26.71 -17.59
C ASN A 205 0.67 -28.04 -17.13
N GLU A 206 -0.43 -28.00 -16.37
CA GLU A 206 -1.18 -29.16 -15.87
C GLU A 206 -2.31 -29.62 -16.80
N GLY A 207 -2.53 -28.94 -17.94
CA GLY A 207 -3.56 -29.31 -18.93
C GLY A 207 -4.94 -28.67 -18.70
N ASP A 208 -5.10 -27.92 -17.61
CA ASP A 208 -6.36 -27.21 -17.31
C ASP A 208 -6.51 -25.93 -18.12
N LYS A 209 -7.74 -25.66 -18.58
CA LYS A 209 -8.11 -24.41 -19.25
C LYS A 209 -8.33 -23.33 -18.20
N VAL A 210 -7.48 -22.30 -18.24
CA VAL A 210 -7.53 -21.21 -17.28
C VAL A 210 -7.62 -19.88 -18.00
N GLN A 211 -8.38 -18.95 -17.43
CA GLN A 211 -8.54 -17.61 -17.99
C GLN A 211 -7.54 -16.69 -17.32
N VAL A 212 -6.68 -16.07 -18.13
CA VAL A 212 -5.62 -15.18 -17.62
C VAL A 212 -5.89 -13.77 -18.08
N VAL A 213 -5.76 -12.80 -17.16
CA VAL A 213 -6.03 -11.38 -17.41
C VAL A 213 -4.85 -10.73 -18.12
N ILE A 214 -5.14 -10.04 -19.22
CA ILE A 214 -4.20 -9.32 -20.07
C ILE A 214 -4.43 -7.80 -19.97
N GLY A 215 -5.58 -7.36 -19.48
CA GLY A 215 -5.82 -5.94 -19.18
C GLY A 215 -5.03 -5.46 -17.95
N ARG A 216 -4.54 -4.22 -17.99
CA ARG A 216 -3.96 -3.54 -16.80
C ARG A 216 -4.99 -2.73 -16.00
N THR A 217 -6.17 -2.51 -16.56
CA THR A 217 -7.23 -1.65 -16.01
C THR A 217 -8.53 -2.43 -15.82
N GLY A 218 -8.44 -3.75 -15.59
CA GLY A 218 -9.62 -4.60 -15.49
C GLY A 218 -10.20 -4.56 -14.09
N GLU A 219 -11.47 -4.21 -13.97
CA GLU A 219 -12.20 -4.19 -12.70
C GLU A 219 -13.27 -5.29 -12.67
N VAL A 220 -13.44 -5.92 -11.51
CA VAL A 220 -14.51 -6.86 -11.23
C VAL A 220 -15.46 -6.21 -10.24
N ARG A 221 -16.72 -6.07 -10.68
CA ARG A 221 -17.81 -5.52 -9.88
C ARG A 221 -18.70 -6.64 -9.37
N ILE A 222 -19.11 -6.55 -8.11
CA ILE A 222 -20.13 -7.42 -7.54
C ILE A 222 -21.41 -6.60 -7.41
N VAL A 223 -22.46 -7.04 -8.10
CA VAL A 223 -23.77 -6.38 -8.15
C VAL A 223 -24.82 -7.27 -7.49
N ASP A 224 -25.70 -6.68 -6.69
CA ASP A 224 -26.88 -7.39 -6.17
C ASP A 224 -28.02 -7.37 -7.20
N GLU A 225 -28.45 -8.55 -7.66
CA GLU A 225 -29.56 -8.70 -8.62
C GLU A 225 -30.89 -8.13 -8.13
N LYS A 226 -31.10 -8.00 -6.81
CA LYS A 226 -32.39 -7.53 -6.29
C LYS A 226 -32.58 -6.03 -6.41
N ASN A 227 -31.50 -5.26 -6.33
CA ASN A 227 -31.55 -3.79 -6.27
C ASN A 227 -30.72 -3.11 -7.36
N ASP A 228 -30.08 -3.88 -8.26
CA ASP A 228 -29.14 -3.39 -9.28
C ASP A 228 -28.09 -2.43 -8.71
N ARG A 229 -27.67 -2.70 -7.47
CA ARG A 229 -26.75 -1.87 -6.71
C ARG A 229 -25.36 -2.47 -6.78
N LEU A 230 -24.38 -1.64 -7.15
CA LEU A 230 -22.97 -1.97 -7.05
C LEU A 230 -22.58 -2.06 -5.57
N LEU A 231 -22.12 -3.24 -5.14
CA LEU A 231 -21.70 -3.48 -3.76
C LEU A 231 -20.23 -3.15 -3.58
N ILE A 232 -19.39 -3.62 -4.50
CA ILE A 232 -17.94 -3.44 -4.45
C ILE A 232 -17.34 -3.56 -5.85
N THR A 233 -16.28 -2.79 -6.07
CA THR A 233 -15.41 -2.87 -7.25
C THR A 233 -14.03 -3.29 -6.75
N ASN A 234 -13.49 -4.39 -7.31
CA ASN A 234 -12.12 -4.84 -7.05
C ASN A 234 -11.31 -4.75 -8.35
N ASN A 235 -10.05 -4.36 -8.26
CA ASN A 235 -9.13 -4.29 -9.38
C ASN A 235 -8.45 -5.65 -9.57
N VAL A 236 -8.47 -6.19 -10.78
CA VAL A 236 -7.84 -7.47 -11.08
C VAL A 236 -6.41 -7.24 -11.59
N PRO A 237 -5.39 -7.79 -10.92
CA PRO A 237 -4.03 -7.60 -11.34
C PRO A 237 -3.74 -8.24 -12.70
N TYR A 238 -2.85 -7.61 -13.46
CA TYR A 238 -2.36 -8.16 -14.72
C TYR A 238 -1.70 -9.53 -14.51
N GLY A 239 -2.07 -10.51 -15.34
CA GLY A 239 -1.60 -11.87 -15.23
C GLY A 239 -2.21 -12.70 -14.11
N ALA A 240 -3.23 -12.17 -13.43
CA ALA A 240 -4.06 -12.99 -12.55
C ALA A 240 -4.84 -14.04 -13.35
N THR A 241 -5.05 -15.17 -12.70
CA THR A 241 -5.90 -16.26 -13.15
C THR A 241 -7.31 -16.05 -12.62
N LEU A 242 -8.28 -15.92 -13.50
CA LEU A 242 -9.69 -15.80 -13.15
C LEU A 242 -10.30 -17.18 -12.93
N ASN A 243 -10.95 -17.36 -11.78
CA ASN A 243 -11.66 -18.59 -11.42
C ASN A 243 -13.17 -18.49 -11.71
N VAL A 244 -13.65 -17.29 -12.04
CA VAL A 244 -15.06 -16.95 -12.23
C VAL A 244 -15.30 -16.35 -13.62
N LYS A 245 -16.54 -16.44 -14.11
CA LYS A 245 -16.97 -15.89 -15.40
C LYS A 245 -17.82 -14.64 -15.24
N ASP A 246 -17.87 -13.82 -16.29
CA ASP A 246 -18.78 -12.67 -16.36
C ASP A 246 -20.24 -13.13 -16.25
N GLY A 247 -21.02 -12.47 -15.40
CA GLY A 247 -22.41 -12.83 -15.09
C GLY A 247 -22.59 -14.02 -14.14
N GLN A 248 -21.52 -14.57 -13.55
CA GLN A 248 -21.62 -15.67 -12.60
C GLN A 248 -22.11 -15.19 -11.23
N LYS A 249 -23.05 -15.95 -10.64
CA LYS A 249 -23.45 -15.78 -9.24
C LYS A 249 -22.39 -16.38 -8.31
N ILE A 250 -21.96 -15.59 -7.34
CA ILE A 250 -20.97 -15.97 -6.33
C ILE A 250 -21.54 -15.79 -4.93
N LYS A 251 -21.02 -16.58 -4.00
CA LYS A 251 -21.28 -16.42 -2.57
C LYS A 251 -20.09 -15.74 -1.88
N LYS A 252 -20.35 -15.16 -0.72
CA LYS A 252 -19.31 -14.65 0.18
C LYS A 252 -18.29 -15.75 0.49
N GLY A 253 -17.03 -15.47 0.21
CA GLY A 253 -15.89 -16.38 0.37
C GLY A 253 -15.43 -17.10 -0.89
N ASP A 254 -16.17 -17.00 -2.01
CA ASP A 254 -15.75 -17.61 -3.28
C ASP A 254 -14.50 -16.89 -3.84
N VAL A 255 -13.55 -17.65 -4.37
CA VAL A 255 -12.31 -17.11 -4.95
C VAL A 255 -12.59 -16.57 -6.36
N ILE A 256 -12.40 -15.27 -6.55
CA ILE A 256 -12.60 -14.55 -7.82
C ILE A 256 -11.38 -14.74 -8.73
N CYS A 257 -10.19 -14.43 -8.22
CA CYS A 257 -8.95 -14.59 -8.96
C CYS A 257 -7.78 -14.98 -8.07
N THR A 258 -6.78 -15.61 -8.68
CA THR A 258 -5.55 -16.05 -8.03
C THR A 258 -4.34 -15.54 -8.80
N TRP A 259 -3.25 -15.19 -8.12
CA TRP A 259 -1.99 -14.77 -8.78
C TRP A 259 -0.79 -15.36 -8.05
N ASP A 260 0.38 -15.30 -8.68
CA ASP A 260 1.64 -15.70 -8.04
C ASP A 260 2.04 -14.65 -6.99
N PRO A 261 2.12 -15.02 -5.70
CA PRO A 261 2.49 -14.08 -4.63
C PRO A 261 3.94 -13.56 -4.75
N PHE A 262 4.82 -14.34 -5.37
CA PHE A 262 6.25 -14.06 -5.41
C PHE A 262 6.69 -13.33 -6.67
N ASN A 263 5.90 -13.37 -7.75
CA ASN A 263 6.31 -12.85 -9.04
C ASN A 263 5.23 -11.97 -9.68
N ASN A 264 5.64 -10.79 -10.15
CA ASN A 264 4.91 -10.11 -11.22
C ASN A 264 5.26 -10.79 -12.55
N VAL A 265 4.27 -11.01 -13.40
CA VAL A 265 4.48 -11.71 -14.67
C VAL A 265 4.26 -10.79 -15.86
N ILE A 266 5.04 -10.97 -16.92
CA ILE A 266 4.77 -10.42 -18.25
C ILE A 266 4.30 -11.57 -19.14
N ILE A 267 3.12 -11.43 -19.72
CA ILE A 267 2.43 -12.44 -20.50
C ILE A 267 2.33 -12.04 -21.97
N ALA A 268 2.37 -13.01 -22.87
CA ALA A 268 2.12 -12.80 -24.30
C ALA A 268 0.64 -12.47 -24.56
N GLU A 269 0.35 -11.34 -25.21
CA GLU A 269 -1.02 -10.98 -25.60
C GLU A 269 -1.50 -11.66 -26.89
N ILE A 270 -0.56 -12.09 -27.73
CA ILE A 270 -0.82 -12.65 -29.06
C ILE A 270 -0.02 -13.94 -29.25
N ASN A 271 -0.53 -14.82 -30.11
CA ASN A 271 0.24 -15.96 -30.60
C ASN A 271 1.28 -15.45 -31.60
N GLY A 272 2.52 -15.88 -31.45
CA GLY A 272 3.59 -15.42 -32.33
C GLY A 272 4.96 -15.96 -31.96
N ALA A 273 5.92 -15.69 -32.85
CA ALA A 273 7.33 -15.95 -32.58
C ALA A 273 7.94 -14.79 -31.81
N ILE A 274 8.76 -15.10 -30.81
CA ILE A 274 9.51 -14.09 -30.07
C ILE A 274 10.76 -13.67 -30.82
N LYS A 275 11.05 -12.38 -30.79
CA LYS A 275 12.33 -11.81 -31.19
C LYS A 275 12.86 -10.91 -30.10
N PHE A 276 14.10 -11.14 -29.70
CA PHE A 276 14.77 -10.28 -28.74
C PHE A 276 15.28 -8.99 -29.39
N GLU A 277 15.04 -7.87 -28.72
CA GLU A 277 15.53 -6.54 -29.11
C GLU A 277 16.38 -5.98 -27.97
N ASN A 278 17.64 -5.65 -28.25
CA ASN A 278 18.60 -5.15 -27.25
C ASN A 278 18.85 -6.09 -26.05
N ILE A 279 18.68 -7.42 -26.21
CA ILE A 279 19.03 -8.42 -25.19
C ILE A 279 20.41 -9.00 -25.57
N ILE A 280 21.46 -8.48 -24.93
CA ILE A 280 22.87 -8.76 -25.22
C ILE A 280 23.54 -9.23 -23.92
N GLU A 281 24.20 -10.39 -24.00
CA GLU A 281 24.86 -11.01 -22.87
C GLU A 281 25.98 -10.11 -22.31
N GLY A 282 26.00 -9.95 -20.99
CA GLY A 282 26.98 -9.13 -20.27
C GLY A 282 26.74 -7.62 -20.33
N VAL A 283 25.80 -7.13 -21.15
CA VAL A 283 25.45 -5.70 -21.25
C VAL A 283 24.05 -5.43 -20.71
N THR A 284 23.05 -6.18 -21.18
CA THR A 284 21.64 -5.99 -20.79
C THR A 284 21.06 -7.20 -20.05
N TYR A 285 21.66 -8.39 -20.17
CA TYR A 285 21.33 -9.53 -19.30
C TYR A 285 22.57 -10.32 -18.87
N ARG A 286 22.43 -11.10 -17.80
CA ARG A 286 23.42 -12.04 -17.27
C ARG A 286 22.76 -13.40 -17.05
N GLU A 287 23.47 -14.48 -17.35
CA GLU A 287 23.06 -15.82 -16.92
C GLU A 287 23.43 -16.04 -15.46
N GLU A 288 22.44 -16.32 -14.61
CA GLU A 288 22.64 -16.77 -13.24
C GLU A 288 22.21 -18.23 -13.15
N SER A 289 23.03 -19.06 -12.50
CA SER A 289 22.65 -20.44 -12.19
C SER A 289 21.90 -20.45 -10.86
N ASP A 290 20.69 -20.99 -10.86
CA ASP A 290 19.95 -21.24 -9.63
C ASP A 290 20.67 -22.35 -8.83
N GLU A 291 21.09 -22.04 -7.60
CA GLU A 291 21.84 -22.94 -6.73
C GLU A 291 21.03 -24.19 -6.32
N GLN A 292 19.70 -24.15 -6.37
CA GLN A 292 18.85 -25.29 -6.00
C GLN A 292 18.57 -26.24 -7.16
N THR A 293 18.27 -25.69 -8.34
CA THR A 293 17.81 -26.49 -9.48
C THR A 293 18.89 -26.73 -10.53
N GLY A 294 19.97 -25.96 -10.51
CA GLY A 294 21.03 -25.99 -11.52
C GLY A 294 20.58 -25.45 -12.89
N HIS A 295 19.35 -24.94 -13.00
CA HIS A 295 18.87 -24.27 -14.20
C HIS A 295 19.53 -22.90 -14.33
N ARG A 296 19.82 -22.52 -15.58
CA ARG A 296 20.37 -21.20 -15.90
C ARG A 296 19.21 -20.28 -16.23
N GLU A 297 19.10 -19.18 -15.51
CA GLU A 297 18.11 -18.14 -15.74
C GLU A 297 18.78 -16.89 -16.32
N LYS A 298 18.11 -16.25 -17.27
CA LYS A 298 18.56 -15.00 -17.87
C LYS A 298 17.98 -13.83 -17.08
N VAL A 299 18.82 -13.15 -16.32
CA VAL A 299 18.44 -12.01 -15.48
C VAL A 299 18.82 -10.70 -16.16
N VAL A 300 17.86 -9.79 -16.33
CA VAL A 300 18.09 -8.47 -16.93
C VAL A 300 18.88 -7.60 -15.95
N ILE A 301 20.00 -7.05 -16.40
CA ILE A 301 20.88 -6.19 -15.61
C ILE A 301 20.75 -4.72 -16.03
N GLU A 302 21.12 -3.82 -15.13
CA GLU A 302 21.14 -2.39 -15.43
C GLU A 302 22.28 -2.06 -16.41
N THR A 303 21.93 -1.40 -17.51
CA THR A 303 22.85 -1.02 -18.57
C THR A 303 23.26 0.45 -18.45
N ARG A 304 24.55 0.74 -18.68
CA ARG A 304 25.09 2.12 -18.65
C ARG A 304 24.61 2.98 -19.82
N ASP A 305 24.28 2.35 -20.95
CA ASP A 305 23.75 2.99 -22.15
C ASP A 305 22.21 3.09 -22.10
N LYS A 306 21.68 4.29 -21.82
CA LYS A 306 20.22 4.54 -21.72
C LYS A 306 19.45 4.37 -23.04
N THR A 307 20.12 4.21 -24.17
CA THR A 307 19.49 4.02 -25.49
C THR A 307 19.12 2.57 -25.79
N LYS A 308 19.64 1.60 -25.03
CA LYS A 308 19.41 0.17 -25.23
C LYS A 308 18.45 -0.35 -24.16
N ILE A 309 17.16 -0.19 -24.40
CA ILE A 309 16.11 -0.72 -23.51
C ILE A 309 15.86 -2.18 -23.92
N PRO A 310 16.14 -3.16 -23.04
CA PRO A 310 15.90 -4.57 -23.35
C PRO A 310 14.40 -4.80 -23.53
N SER A 311 14.02 -5.30 -24.71
CA SER A 311 12.63 -5.45 -25.10
C SER A 311 12.40 -6.78 -25.82
N ILE A 312 11.23 -7.37 -25.61
CA ILE A 312 10.80 -8.60 -26.28
C ILE A 312 9.72 -8.23 -27.29
N LEU A 313 9.95 -8.56 -28.56
CA LEU A 313 8.97 -8.38 -29.63
C LEU A 313 8.26 -9.71 -29.86
N VAL A 314 6.93 -9.70 -29.84
CA VAL A 314 6.14 -10.86 -30.27
C VAL A 314 5.56 -10.56 -31.65
N GLY A 315 5.99 -11.34 -32.64
CA GLY A 315 5.59 -11.21 -34.03
C GLY A 315 4.36 -12.05 -34.36
N GLY A 316 3.24 -11.37 -34.65
CA GLY A 316 1.99 -11.97 -35.11
C GLY A 316 1.36 -11.16 -36.26
N LYS A 317 0.04 -10.91 -36.20
CA LYS A 317 -0.64 -9.97 -37.12
C LYS A 317 -0.21 -8.50 -36.90
N GLU A 318 0.16 -8.17 -35.67
CA GLU A 318 0.75 -6.89 -35.25
C GLU A 318 1.98 -7.20 -34.39
N THR A 319 2.99 -6.34 -34.42
CA THR A 319 4.18 -6.49 -33.58
C THR A 319 3.95 -5.80 -32.25
N LYS A 320 3.94 -6.57 -31.15
CA LYS A 320 3.88 -6.00 -29.79
C LYS A 320 5.25 -6.05 -29.13
N SER A 321 5.64 -4.93 -28.52
CA SER A 321 6.89 -4.79 -27.77
C SER A 321 6.62 -4.78 -26.27
N TYR A 322 7.37 -5.60 -25.53
CA TYR A 322 7.34 -5.67 -24.07
C TYR A 322 8.70 -5.23 -23.52
N ASN A 323 8.74 -4.08 -22.85
CA ASN A 323 9.96 -3.60 -22.22
C ASN A 323 10.24 -4.38 -20.93
N LEU A 324 11.50 -4.74 -20.71
CA LEU A 324 11.95 -5.51 -19.56
C LEU A 324 12.55 -4.58 -18.50
N PRO A 325 12.04 -4.57 -17.26
CA PRO A 325 12.69 -3.88 -16.16
C PRO A 325 13.94 -4.64 -15.72
N THR A 326 14.86 -3.94 -15.07
CA THR A 326 16.05 -4.53 -14.44
C THR A 326 15.65 -5.48 -13.32
N GLY A 327 16.33 -6.62 -13.19
CA GLY A 327 16.01 -7.68 -12.23
C GLY A 327 14.87 -8.60 -12.68
N SER A 328 14.44 -8.51 -13.94
CA SER A 328 13.47 -9.43 -14.51
C SER A 328 14.14 -10.71 -15.02
N HIS A 329 13.49 -11.85 -14.81
CA HIS A 329 13.94 -13.18 -15.21
C HIS A 329 13.19 -13.58 -16.48
N ILE A 330 13.94 -13.79 -17.57
CA ILE A 330 13.38 -14.20 -18.86
C ILE A 330 13.27 -15.73 -18.86
N VAL A 331 12.07 -16.25 -19.09
CA VAL A 331 11.77 -17.70 -19.01
C VAL A 331 11.86 -18.38 -20.38
N ILE A 332 11.72 -17.60 -21.45
CA ILE A 332 11.64 -18.07 -22.84
C ILE A 332 12.94 -17.81 -23.61
N ASP A 333 13.13 -18.52 -24.73
CA ASP A 333 14.27 -18.34 -25.63
C ASP A 333 13.94 -17.52 -26.89
N ASP A 334 14.98 -17.03 -27.56
CA ASP A 334 14.83 -16.27 -28.82
C ASP A 334 14.33 -17.18 -29.95
N ASN A 335 13.40 -16.70 -30.77
CA ASN A 335 12.68 -17.43 -31.81
C ASN A 335 11.78 -18.59 -31.33
N GLU A 336 11.46 -18.66 -30.03
CA GLU A 336 10.45 -19.59 -29.54
C GLU A 336 9.03 -19.14 -29.93
N GLU A 337 8.14 -20.09 -30.22
CA GLU A 337 6.72 -19.81 -30.46
C GLU A 337 5.95 -19.79 -29.13
N VAL A 338 5.25 -18.67 -28.87
CA VAL A 338 4.39 -18.53 -27.68
C VAL A 338 2.92 -18.44 -28.03
N LYS A 339 2.11 -18.94 -27.09
CA LYS A 339 0.66 -18.76 -27.09
C LYS A 339 0.26 -17.55 -26.27
N ALA A 340 -0.83 -16.91 -26.65
CA ALA A 340 -1.45 -15.85 -25.88
C ALA A 340 -1.86 -16.37 -24.49
N GLY A 341 -1.47 -15.66 -23.44
CA GLY A 341 -1.61 -16.12 -22.05
C GLY A 341 -0.39 -16.83 -21.47
N GLN A 342 0.65 -17.13 -22.27
CA GLN A 342 1.89 -17.73 -21.77
C GLN A 342 2.81 -16.69 -21.12
N VAL A 343 3.40 -17.05 -19.97
CA VAL A 343 4.35 -16.19 -19.24
C VAL A 343 5.68 -16.14 -19.99
N ILE A 344 6.11 -14.93 -20.32
CA ILE A 344 7.37 -14.60 -21.01
C ILE A 344 8.45 -14.26 -19.98
N VAL A 345 8.08 -13.49 -18.95
CA VAL A 345 9.02 -12.92 -17.97
C VAL A 345 8.43 -13.01 -16.59
N LYS A 346 9.26 -13.36 -15.60
CA LYS A 346 8.93 -13.28 -14.18
C LYS A 346 9.77 -12.18 -13.54
N ILE A 347 9.13 -11.33 -12.75
CA ILE A 347 9.77 -10.25 -12.01
C ILE A 347 9.54 -10.58 -10.53
N PRO A 348 10.58 -11.03 -9.80
CA PRO A 348 10.48 -11.28 -8.38
C PRO A 348 9.95 -10.05 -7.67
N ARG A 349 8.83 -10.20 -6.96
CA ARG A 349 8.33 -9.18 -6.05
C ARG A 349 9.27 -9.13 -4.86
N VAL A 350 9.82 -7.95 -4.60
CA VAL A 350 10.36 -7.66 -3.28
C VAL A 350 9.16 -7.61 -2.36
N LEU A 351 8.79 -8.76 -1.78
CA LEU A 351 7.77 -8.81 -0.75
C LEU A 351 8.17 -7.79 0.31
N GLY A 352 7.27 -6.84 0.55
CA GLY A 352 7.35 -6.00 1.72
C GLY A 352 7.28 -6.93 2.92
N LYS A 353 8.43 -7.41 3.39
CA LYS A 353 8.56 -7.89 4.76
C LYS A 353 7.85 -6.85 5.61
N LEU A 354 7.00 -7.29 6.52
CA LEU A 354 6.47 -6.48 7.63
C LEU A 354 7.54 -5.45 7.96
N ARG A 355 7.30 -4.20 7.52
CA ARG A 355 8.35 -3.20 7.44
C ARG A 355 8.93 -3.12 8.82
N ASP A 356 10.21 -3.46 8.95
CA ASP A 356 10.93 -3.23 10.18
C ASP A 356 10.87 -1.71 10.41
N ILE A 357 10.00 -1.28 11.32
CA ILE A 357 9.67 0.12 11.58
C ILE A 357 10.96 0.92 11.90
N THR A 358 12.00 0.21 12.34
CA THR A 358 13.31 0.75 12.70
C THR A 358 14.19 1.20 11.53
N GLY A 359 13.86 0.82 10.29
CA GLY A 359 14.41 1.45 9.08
C GLY A 359 13.76 2.81 8.77
N GLY A 360 12.58 3.06 9.34
CA GLY A 360 11.78 4.26 9.11
C GLY A 360 12.12 5.45 10.00
N LEU A 361 12.76 5.26 11.17
CA LEU A 361 13.05 6.37 12.08
C LEU A 361 13.88 7.50 11.44
N PRO A 362 14.96 7.23 10.67
CA PRO A 362 15.66 8.29 9.94
C PRO A 362 14.75 9.05 8.99
N ARG A 363 13.83 8.33 8.32
CA ARG A 363 12.87 8.94 7.41
C ARG A 363 11.84 9.80 8.15
N VAL A 364 11.39 9.36 9.32
CA VAL A 364 10.50 10.15 10.20
C VAL A 364 11.21 11.43 10.66
N THR A 365 12.48 11.35 11.04
CA THR A 365 13.28 12.52 11.40
C THR A 365 13.43 13.49 10.22
N GLU A 366 13.70 13.00 9.01
CA GLU A 366 13.76 13.84 7.80
C GLU A 366 12.44 14.58 7.54
N LEU A 367 11.30 13.92 7.76
CA LEU A 367 9.97 14.53 7.61
C LEU A 367 9.75 15.66 8.63
N PHE A 368 10.13 15.44 9.90
CA PHE A 368 10.03 16.48 10.94
C PHE A 368 11.02 17.63 10.75
N GLU A 369 12.18 17.36 10.14
CA GLU A 369 13.15 18.40 9.78
C GLU A 369 12.82 19.11 8.46
N ALA A 370 11.76 18.67 7.76
CA ALA A 370 11.35 19.19 6.46
C ALA A 370 12.53 19.31 5.46
N ARG A 371 13.45 18.32 5.46
CA ARG A 371 14.61 18.35 4.58
C ARG A 371 14.20 18.15 3.13
N ASN A 372 14.78 18.96 2.25
CA ASN A 372 14.63 18.74 0.81
C ASN A 372 15.35 17.44 0.41
N PRO A 373 14.71 16.59 -0.42
CA PRO A 373 15.35 15.38 -0.91
C PRO A 373 16.54 15.75 -1.80
N SER A 374 17.64 14.99 -1.68
CA SER A 374 18.86 15.25 -2.45
C SER A 374 18.68 15.12 -3.96
N ASN A 375 17.71 14.31 -4.40
CA ASN A 375 17.32 14.16 -5.79
C ASN A 375 15.80 14.33 -5.91
N PRO A 376 15.29 15.57 -5.97
CA PRO A 376 13.85 15.82 -6.02
C PRO A 376 13.29 15.38 -7.38
N ALA A 377 12.10 14.78 -7.36
CA ALA A 377 11.29 14.68 -8.57
C ALA A 377 10.83 16.11 -8.95
N ILE A 378 11.02 16.48 -10.20
CA ILE A 378 10.60 17.79 -10.71
C ILE A 378 9.11 17.71 -11.02
N VAL A 379 8.33 18.57 -10.36
CA VAL A 379 6.90 18.76 -10.64
C VAL A 379 6.76 19.99 -11.53
N SER A 380 5.87 19.95 -12.53
CA SER A 380 5.61 21.12 -13.36
C SER A 380 4.96 22.22 -12.52
N GLU A 381 5.54 23.42 -12.54
CA GLU A 381 4.96 24.60 -11.86
C GLU A 381 3.79 25.20 -12.64
N ILE A 382 3.69 24.88 -13.92
CA ILE A 382 2.67 25.39 -14.83
C ILE A 382 1.86 24.25 -15.42
N ASP A 383 0.57 24.51 -15.61
CA ASP A 383 -0.29 23.65 -16.41
C ASP A 383 0.06 23.85 -17.89
N GLY A 384 0.24 22.75 -18.62
CA GLY A 384 0.59 22.82 -20.03
C GLY A 384 0.82 21.46 -20.68
N VAL A 385 1.05 21.48 -22.00
CA VAL A 385 1.44 20.29 -22.76
C VAL A 385 2.95 20.14 -22.67
N VAL A 386 3.39 19.01 -22.13
CA VAL A 386 4.82 18.66 -22.07
C VAL A 386 5.27 18.28 -23.49
N THR A 387 6.26 19.01 -24.02
CA THR A 387 6.86 18.77 -25.36
C THR A 387 8.27 18.26 -25.26
#